data_AF-A0A9D1MT68-F1
#
_entry.id   AF-A0A9D1MT68-F1
#
_cell.length_a   1.000
_cell.length_b   1.000
_cell.length_c   1.000
_cell.angle_alpha   90.00
_cell.angle_beta   90.00
_cell.angle_gamma   90.00
#
_symmetry.space_group_name_H-M   'P 1'
#
loop_
_entity.id
_entity.type
_entity.pdbx_description
1 polymer ?
#
loop_
_entity_poly.entity_id
_entity_poly.type
_entity_poly.pdbx_seq_one_letter_code
_entity_poly.pdbx_strand_id
1 'polypeptide(L)'
;MKDNQKNINRLFLVAGYNAQNKVDASLVYMLKKLSQFGDIIFVMDSDMPEKELKKLSSYVLYANATRHKEYDFGSYKRAYIYAKKTNILKKYDFLYLVNDSVYGPVYPINKTFETIESYNTDAFGLVCNPHKGSSHIQSWFIGLRPSVFMTKWFDDFMLSITHQPDKGSVTYLYEQGFTRLLEKQHKTWQCEYSVSGRGIYNKIKKLYLAGMPFIKKNAFSRHNGALGMQIAYVLRHIDSEAKDMILSSAKQTFGSEYINWLLTRNPIKIAFRNTKYFIKKIFTEGL
;
A
#
# COMPACT_ATOMS: atom_id res chain seq x y z
N MET A 1 -39.43 2.70 -1.07
CA MET A 1 -38.79 1.78 -0.10
C MET A 1 -37.33 2.20 -0.02
N LYS A 2 -36.87 2.71 1.12
CA LYS A 2 -35.43 3.00 1.31
C LYS A 2 -34.73 1.65 1.40
N ASP A 3 -33.87 1.35 0.44
CA ASP A 3 -33.01 0.16 0.50
C ASP A 3 -32.35 0.12 1.87
N ASN A 4 -32.55 -0.99 2.57
CA ASN A 4 -31.92 -1.26 3.85
C ASN A 4 -30.45 -1.57 3.55
N GLN A 5 -29.66 -0.51 3.30
CA GLN A 5 -28.28 -0.63 2.87
C GLN A 5 -27.51 -1.34 3.99
N LYS A 6 -27.21 -2.62 3.79
CA LYS A 6 -26.47 -3.44 4.74
C LYS A 6 -25.20 -2.68 5.12
N ASN A 7 -25.03 -2.39 6.40
CA ASN A 7 -23.83 -1.72 6.88
C ASN A 7 -22.63 -2.65 6.66
N ILE A 8 -21.70 -2.25 5.78
CA ILE A 8 -20.55 -3.07 5.40
C ILE A 8 -19.47 -2.92 6.48
N ASN A 9 -19.10 -4.03 7.13
CA ASN A 9 -18.06 -4.04 8.14
C ASN A 9 -16.72 -4.46 7.55
N ARG A 10 -15.69 -3.61 7.70
CA ARG A 10 -14.33 -3.88 7.22
C ARG A 10 -13.34 -3.97 8.36
N LEU A 11 -12.37 -4.88 8.24
CA LEU A 11 -11.19 -4.91 9.10
C LEU A 11 -9.94 -4.69 8.25
N PHE A 12 -9.13 -3.70 8.60
CA PHE A 12 -7.85 -3.42 7.96
C PHE A 12 -6.69 -3.94 8.83
N LEU A 13 -5.93 -4.89 8.29
CA LEU A 13 -4.62 -5.29 8.81
C LEU A 13 -3.56 -4.41 8.11
N VAL A 14 -3.12 -3.36 8.81
CA VAL A 14 -2.21 -2.38 8.23
C VAL A 14 -0.77 -2.68 8.64
N ALA A 15 0.10 -2.86 7.65
CA ALA A 15 1.54 -3.03 7.82
C ALA A 15 2.25 -1.69 7.67
N GLY A 16 3.18 -1.39 8.58
CA GLY A 16 4.02 -0.19 8.55
C GLY A 16 5.51 -0.50 8.52
N TYR A 17 6.31 0.45 8.02
CA TYR A 17 7.75 0.49 8.22
C TYR A 17 8.30 1.92 8.20
N ASN A 18 9.17 2.26 9.15
CA ASN A 18 9.85 3.55 9.17
C ASN A 18 11.28 3.36 9.69
N ALA A 19 12.27 3.68 8.84
CA ALA A 19 13.68 3.52 9.19
C ALA A 19 14.14 4.41 10.36
N GLN A 20 13.38 5.46 10.71
CA GLN A 20 13.66 6.36 11.82
C GLN A 20 12.85 6.02 13.08
N ASN A 21 12.12 4.90 13.10
CA ASN A 21 11.27 4.46 14.22
C ASN A 21 10.26 5.54 14.66
N LYS A 22 9.68 6.28 13.71
CA LYS A 22 8.69 7.35 13.96
C LYS A 22 7.38 7.13 13.22
N VAL A 23 6.29 7.59 13.81
CA VAL A 23 5.02 7.76 13.11
C VAL A 23 5.12 9.02 12.26
N ASP A 24 5.10 8.87 10.94
CA ASP A 24 5.12 10.00 10.00
C ASP A 24 3.70 10.50 9.69
N ALA A 25 3.62 11.69 9.08
CA ALA A 25 2.34 12.30 8.72
C ALA A 25 1.53 11.45 7.71
N SER A 26 2.22 10.66 6.88
CA SER A 26 1.55 9.80 5.88
C SER A 26 0.84 8.63 6.53
N LEU A 27 1.44 8.01 7.54
CA LEU A 27 0.83 6.91 8.29
C LEU A 27 -0.40 7.42 9.07
N VAL A 28 -0.27 8.54 9.80
CA VAL A 28 -1.41 9.14 10.52
C VAL A 28 -2.57 9.43 9.57
N TYR A 29 -2.27 10.05 8.44
CA TYR A 29 -3.27 10.38 7.43
C TYR A 29 -3.95 9.13 6.87
N MET A 30 -3.19 8.10 6.49
CA MET A 30 -3.75 6.85 5.98
C MET A 30 -4.69 6.20 7.00
N LEU A 31 -4.25 6.07 8.25
CA LEU A 31 -5.07 5.45 9.30
C LEU A 31 -6.33 6.27 9.60
N LYS A 32 -6.23 7.60 9.68
CA LYS A 32 -7.38 8.51 9.83
C LYS A 32 -8.41 8.37 8.70
N LYS A 33 -7.97 8.18 7.45
CA LYS A 33 -8.89 8.01 6.31
C LYS A 33 -9.50 6.61 6.30
N LEU A 34 -8.74 5.56 6.61
CA LEU A 34 -9.25 4.19 6.66
C LEU A 34 -10.20 3.95 7.83
N SER A 35 -9.96 4.57 8.99
CA SER A 35 -10.78 4.38 10.20
C SER A 35 -12.22 4.89 10.06
N GLN A 36 -12.51 5.64 9.00
CA GLN A 36 -13.85 6.09 8.64
C GLN A 36 -14.68 4.98 7.97
N PHE A 37 -14.04 3.90 7.50
CA PHE A 37 -14.68 2.82 6.73
C PHE A 37 -14.62 1.45 7.40
N GLY A 38 -13.91 1.34 8.52
CA GLY A 38 -13.78 0.08 9.26
C GLY A 38 -12.75 0.14 10.37
N ASP A 39 -12.62 -0.99 11.06
CA ASP A 39 -11.70 -1.16 12.17
C ASP A 39 -10.28 -1.39 11.67
N ILE A 40 -9.29 -1.00 12.47
CA ILE A 40 -7.88 -1.14 12.09
C ILE A 40 -7.09 -1.88 13.17
N ILE A 41 -6.31 -2.87 12.74
CA ILE A 41 -5.21 -3.44 13.51
C ILE A 41 -3.91 -3.06 12.79
N PHE A 42 -3.09 -2.24 13.43
CA PHE A 42 -1.82 -1.77 12.89
C PHE A 42 -0.65 -2.55 13.48
N VAL A 43 0.23 -3.07 12.63
CA VAL A 43 1.50 -3.66 13.05
C VAL A 43 2.64 -3.12 12.19
N MET A 44 3.78 -2.87 12.83
CA MET A 44 4.92 -2.25 12.18
C MET A 44 6.22 -3.01 12.42
N ASP A 45 7.01 -3.19 11.36
CA ASP A 45 8.35 -3.80 11.43
C ASP A 45 9.41 -2.76 11.83
N SER A 46 9.27 -2.16 13.01
CA SER A 46 10.18 -1.12 13.52
C SER A 46 10.15 -1.11 15.04
N ASP A 47 11.28 -0.79 15.69
CA ASP A 47 11.36 -0.68 17.16
C ASP A 47 10.94 0.73 17.59
N MET A 48 9.65 0.99 17.46
CA MET A 48 9.08 2.32 17.71
C MET A 48 8.67 2.48 19.17
N PRO A 49 9.01 3.62 19.82
CA PRO A 49 8.58 3.90 21.18
C PRO A 49 7.06 3.96 21.32
N GLU A 50 6.52 3.52 22.46
CA GLU A 50 5.09 3.55 22.74
C GLU A 50 4.46 4.96 22.58
N LYS A 51 5.21 6.02 22.92
CA LYS A 51 4.77 7.42 22.73
C LYS A 51 4.44 7.76 21.28
N GLU A 52 5.12 7.13 20.31
CA GLU A 52 4.83 7.32 18.89
C GLU A 52 3.56 6.57 18.51
N LEU A 53 3.37 5.33 18.99
CA LEU A 53 2.15 4.55 18.78
C LEU A 53 0.90 5.22 19.38
N LYS A 54 1.03 5.93 20.51
CA LYS A 54 -0.06 6.71 21.11
C LYS A 54 -0.65 7.77 20.19
N LYS A 55 0.08 8.23 19.18
CA LYS A 55 -0.46 9.15 18.15
C LYS A 55 -1.53 8.50 17.28
N LEU A 56 -1.61 7.16 17.27
CA LEU A 56 -2.50 6.38 16.42
C LEU A 56 -3.75 5.86 17.16
N SER A 57 -3.82 6.03 18.49
CA SER A 57 -4.83 5.37 19.34
C SER A 57 -6.27 5.69 18.95
N SER A 58 -6.53 6.89 18.41
CA SER A 58 -7.86 7.31 17.98
C SER A 58 -8.33 6.64 16.67
N TYR A 59 -7.45 5.90 15.98
CA TYR A 59 -7.73 5.35 14.64
C TYR A 59 -7.67 3.83 14.59
N VAL A 60 -7.24 3.16 15.67
CA VAL A 60 -6.92 1.73 15.66
C VAL A 60 -7.52 1.02 16.87
N LEU A 61 -7.96 -0.21 16.68
CA LEU A 61 -8.30 -1.13 17.77
C LEU A 61 -7.05 -1.63 18.50
N TYR A 62 -5.96 -1.80 17.75
CA TYR A 62 -4.69 -2.29 18.25
C TYR A 62 -3.54 -1.76 17.42
N ALA A 63 -2.43 -1.44 18.09
CA ALA A 63 -1.18 -1.06 17.45
C ALA A 63 0.00 -1.77 18.12
N ASN A 64 0.95 -2.26 17.32
CA ASN A 64 2.22 -2.79 17.81
C ASN A 64 3.34 -2.43 16.83
N ALA A 65 4.50 -2.08 17.35
CA ALA A 65 5.71 -1.89 16.57
C ALA A 65 6.87 -2.60 17.26
N THR A 66 7.24 -3.75 16.72
CA THR A 66 8.40 -4.53 17.16
C THR A 66 9.12 -5.02 15.92
N ARG A 67 10.43 -4.85 15.86
CA ARG A 67 11.21 -5.31 14.71
C ARG A 67 11.16 -6.84 14.61
N HIS A 68 10.58 -7.33 13.52
CA HIS A 68 10.42 -8.75 13.24
C HIS A 68 11.14 -9.21 11.96
N LYS A 69 11.53 -8.31 11.07
CA LYS A 69 12.27 -8.59 9.81
C LYS A 69 11.52 -9.44 8.78
N GLU A 70 10.28 -9.84 9.08
CA GLU A 70 9.39 -10.57 8.17
C GLU A 70 8.66 -9.69 7.12
N TYR A 71 9.10 -8.44 6.94
CA TYR A 71 8.48 -7.46 6.03
C TYR A 71 6.97 -7.28 6.31
N ASP A 72 6.23 -6.75 5.34
CA ASP A 72 4.81 -6.46 5.46
C ASP A 72 3.96 -7.70 5.77
N PHE A 73 4.29 -8.85 5.17
CA PHE A 73 3.64 -10.12 5.48
C PHE A 73 3.79 -10.52 6.95
N GLY A 74 4.93 -10.24 7.58
CA GLY A 74 5.11 -10.42 9.02
C GLY A 74 4.19 -9.55 9.87
N SER A 75 3.95 -8.31 9.44
CA SER A 75 3.01 -7.41 10.11
C SER A 75 1.57 -7.90 9.93
N TYR A 76 1.19 -8.34 8.72
CA TYR A 76 -0.12 -8.96 8.47
C TYR A 76 -0.34 -10.20 9.32
N LYS A 77 0.66 -11.09 9.43
CA LYS A 77 0.62 -12.27 10.31
C LYS A 77 0.29 -11.90 11.75
N ARG A 78 1.00 -10.93 12.32
CA ARG A 78 0.80 -10.50 13.72
C ARG A 78 -0.57 -9.85 13.92
N ALA A 79 -0.99 -9.01 12.98
CA ALA A 79 -2.31 -8.37 13.00
C ALA A 79 -3.44 -9.42 12.91
N TYR A 80 -3.27 -10.41 12.05
CA TYR A 80 -4.20 -11.55 11.91
C TYR A 80 -4.25 -12.41 13.18
N ILE A 81 -3.10 -12.73 13.77
CA ILE A 81 -3.03 -13.47 15.05
C ILE A 81 -3.78 -12.73 16.15
N TYR A 82 -3.65 -11.40 16.24
CA TYR A 82 -4.42 -10.59 17.19
C TYR A 82 -5.93 -10.72 16.91
N ALA A 83 -6.36 -10.51 15.65
CA ALA A 83 -7.77 -10.60 15.25
C ALA A 83 -8.38 -11.99 15.55
N LYS A 84 -7.60 -13.06 15.34
CA LYS A 84 -8.00 -14.44 15.64
C LYS A 84 -8.13 -14.66 17.15
N LYS A 85 -7.13 -14.23 17.94
CA LYS A 85 -7.14 -14.37 19.41
C LYS A 85 -8.28 -13.61 20.08
N THR A 86 -8.69 -12.46 19.52
CA THR A 86 -9.83 -11.68 20.01
C THR A 86 -11.18 -12.11 19.43
N ASN A 87 -11.19 -13.14 18.56
CA ASN A 87 -12.39 -13.71 17.96
C ASN A 87 -13.29 -12.68 17.24
N ILE A 88 -12.69 -11.67 16.60
CA ILE A 88 -13.44 -10.58 15.92
C ILE A 88 -13.67 -10.83 14.43
N LEU A 89 -12.92 -11.75 13.80
CA LEU A 89 -12.94 -11.97 12.35
C LEU A 89 -14.35 -12.21 11.78
N LYS A 90 -15.21 -12.93 12.52
CA LYS A 90 -16.59 -13.24 12.11
C LYS A 90 -17.51 -12.02 11.96
N LYS A 91 -17.10 -10.85 12.46
CA LYS A 91 -17.90 -9.61 12.42
C LYS A 91 -17.80 -8.85 11.09
N TYR A 92 -16.81 -9.19 10.27
CA TYR A 92 -16.45 -8.39 9.11
C TYR A 92 -16.90 -9.06 7.80
N ASP A 93 -17.39 -8.25 6.87
CA ASP A 93 -17.68 -8.65 5.50
C ASP A 93 -16.41 -8.68 4.65
N PHE A 94 -15.41 -7.87 5.00
CA PHE A 94 -14.13 -7.79 4.30
C PHE A 94 -12.94 -7.70 5.25
N LEU A 95 -11.88 -8.45 4.93
CA LEU A 95 -10.56 -8.32 5.54
C LEU A 95 -9.61 -7.70 4.52
N TYR A 96 -8.94 -6.61 4.89
CA TYR A 96 -7.99 -5.91 4.06
C TYR A 96 -6.56 -6.08 4.56
N LEU A 97 -5.62 -6.37 3.65
CA LEU A 97 -4.19 -6.26 3.89
C LEU A 97 -3.70 -4.97 3.23
N VAL A 98 -3.19 -4.02 4.00
CA VAL A 98 -2.79 -2.69 3.50
C VAL A 98 -1.38 -2.35 3.96
N ASN A 99 -0.53 -1.86 3.06
CA ASN A 99 0.85 -1.49 3.37
C ASN A 99 1.04 0.03 3.27
N ASP A 100 1.73 0.64 4.23
CA ASP A 100 2.03 2.07 4.27
C ASP A 100 3.08 2.54 3.24
N SER A 101 3.54 1.69 2.33
CA SER A 101 4.48 2.01 1.24
C SER A 101 3.93 2.97 0.15
N VAL A 102 2.74 3.53 0.36
CA VAL A 102 2.06 4.49 -0.50
C VAL A 102 1.70 5.76 0.26
N TYR A 103 1.64 6.87 -0.47
CA TYR A 103 0.94 8.06 -0.07
C TYR A 103 -0.52 7.99 -0.50
N GLY A 104 -1.42 8.47 0.36
CA GLY A 104 -2.83 8.63 0.06
C GLY A 104 -3.73 8.12 1.19
N PRO A 105 -5.04 8.01 0.92
CA PRO A 105 -5.67 8.24 -0.37
C PRO A 105 -5.64 9.73 -0.78
N VAL A 106 -5.39 10.05 -2.05
CA VAL A 106 -5.32 11.45 -2.54
C VAL A 106 -6.66 12.01 -3.05
N TYR A 107 -7.72 11.21 -2.88
CA TYR A 107 -9.12 11.53 -3.12
C TYR A 107 -9.99 10.71 -2.15
N PRO A 108 -11.31 10.97 -2.03
CA PRO A 108 -12.20 10.12 -1.25
C PRO A 108 -12.14 8.65 -1.69
N ILE A 109 -11.77 7.75 -0.77
CA ILE A 109 -11.55 6.32 -1.05
C ILE A 109 -12.87 5.52 -1.14
N ASN A 110 -14.01 6.11 -0.78
CA ASN A 110 -15.31 5.43 -0.77
C ASN A 110 -15.63 4.79 -2.13
N LYS A 111 -15.41 5.52 -3.24
CA LYS A 111 -15.64 5.01 -4.59
C LYS A 111 -14.76 3.82 -4.93
N THR A 112 -13.53 3.81 -4.40
CA THR A 112 -12.61 2.70 -4.58
C THR A 112 -13.16 1.45 -3.89
N PHE A 113 -13.63 1.56 -2.64
CA PHE A 113 -14.26 0.46 -1.94
C PHE A 113 -15.54 -0.01 -2.65
N GLU A 114 -16.45 0.90 -3.01
CA GLU A 114 -17.67 0.60 -3.76
C GLU A 114 -17.36 -0.20 -5.04
N THR A 115 -16.31 0.18 -5.77
CA THR A 115 -15.92 -0.50 -7.01
C THR A 115 -15.36 -1.89 -6.74
N ILE A 116 -14.30 -2.01 -5.92
CA ILE A 116 -13.62 -3.30 -5.73
C ILE A 116 -14.46 -4.33 -4.97
N GLU A 117 -15.36 -3.87 -4.09
CA GLU A 117 -16.26 -4.74 -3.33
C GLU A 117 -17.51 -5.15 -4.13
N SER A 118 -17.80 -4.47 -5.24
CA SER A 118 -18.86 -4.87 -6.18
C SER A 118 -18.49 -6.09 -7.02
N TYR A 119 -17.19 -6.41 -7.09
CA TYR A 119 -16.70 -7.56 -7.85
C TYR A 119 -17.23 -8.87 -7.27
N ASN A 120 -17.78 -9.71 -8.14
CA ASN A 120 -18.22 -11.06 -7.80
C ASN A 120 -17.03 -12.03 -7.73
N THR A 121 -16.06 -11.72 -6.88
CA THR A 121 -14.84 -12.52 -6.66
C THR A 121 -14.56 -12.74 -5.18
N ASP A 122 -13.80 -13.77 -4.85
CA ASP A 122 -13.42 -14.13 -3.48
C ASP A 122 -12.34 -13.21 -2.88
N ALA A 123 -11.43 -12.74 -3.73
CA ALA A 123 -10.39 -11.79 -3.39
C ALA A 123 -10.33 -10.68 -4.44
N PHE A 124 -9.80 -9.53 -4.05
CA PHE A 124 -9.54 -8.42 -4.97
C PHE A 124 -8.34 -7.60 -4.51
N GLY A 125 -7.78 -6.81 -5.41
CA GLY A 125 -6.74 -5.85 -5.05
C GLY A 125 -6.81 -4.61 -5.90
N LEU A 126 -6.07 -3.58 -5.52
CA LEU A 126 -6.00 -2.38 -6.34
C LEU A 126 -5.21 -2.63 -7.61
N VAL A 127 -4.10 -3.37 -7.53
CA VAL A 127 -3.21 -3.58 -8.68
C VAL A 127 -2.87 -5.05 -8.83
N CYS A 128 -3.05 -5.59 -10.03
CA CYS A 128 -2.41 -6.81 -10.46
C CYS A 128 -1.17 -6.52 -11.31
N ASN A 129 -0.17 -7.40 -11.20
CA ASN A 129 0.95 -7.46 -12.11
C ASN A 129 0.71 -8.62 -13.10
N PRO A 130 0.43 -8.35 -14.39
CA PRO A 130 0.05 -9.35 -15.40
C PRO A 130 1.26 -10.15 -15.94
N HIS A 131 2.20 -10.53 -15.08
CA HIS A 131 3.40 -11.27 -15.52
C HIS A 131 3.00 -12.64 -16.09
N LYS A 132 3.56 -12.99 -17.26
CA LYS A 132 3.22 -14.25 -17.95
C LYS A 132 3.58 -15.44 -17.05
N GLY A 133 2.58 -16.26 -16.73
CA GLY A 133 2.75 -17.44 -15.87
C GLY A 133 2.84 -17.16 -14.36
N SER A 134 2.77 -15.90 -13.93
CA SER A 134 2.76 -15.54 -12.50
C SER A 134 2.00 -14.24 -12.26
N SER A 135 0.81 -14.12 -12.86
CA SER A 135 -0.07 -12.99 -12.60
C SER A 135 -0.43 -12.98 -11.12
N HIS A 136 -0.33 -11.83 -10.46
CA HIS A 136 -0.56 -11.75 -9.03
C HIS A 136 -1.12 -10.39 -8.62
N ILE A 137 -1.85 -10.40 -7.50
CA ILE A 137 -2.26 -9.20 -6.79
C ILE A 137 -1.02 -8.64 -6.07
N GLN A 138 -0.80 -7.33 -6.14
CA GLN A 138 0.26 -6.69 -5.35
C GLN A 138 -0.15 -6.60 -3.86
N SER A 139 0.78 -6.93 -2.95
CA SER A 139 0.49 -7.16 -1.52
C SER A 139 0.10 -5.91 -0.73
N TRP A 140 0.24 -4.72 -1.31
CA TRP A 140 0.09 -3.47 -0.58
C TRP A 140 -1.36 -2.99 -0.41
N PHE A 141 -2.30 -3.60 -1.13
CA PHE A 141 -3.74 -3.37 -0.95
C PHE A 141 -4.54 -4.54 -1.51
N ILE A 142 -4.88 -5.49 -0.64
CA ILE A 142 -5.67 -6.68 -0.94
C ILE A 142 -6.93 -6.65 -0.08
N GLY A 143 -8.09 -6.91 -0.67
CA GLY A 143 -9.33 -7.19 0.05
C GLY A 143 -9.77 -8.63 -0.14
N LEU A 144 -10.29 -9.22 0.93
CA LEU A 144 -10.65 -10.64 1.02
C LEU A 144 -12.07 -10.79 1.56
N ARG A 145 -12.85 -11.70 0.97
CA ARG A 145 -14.15 -12.11 1.50
C ARG A 145 -14.03 -13.23 2.53
N PRO A 146 -15.07 -13.51 3.33
CA PRO A 146 -15.06 -14.59 4.31
C PRO A 146 -14.77 -15.96 3.68
N SER A 147 -15.14 -16.14 2.40
CA SER A 147 -14.82 -17.34 1.60
C SER A 147 -13.31 -17.61 1.45
N VAL A 148 -12.47 -16.62 1.80
CA VAL A 148 -11.01 -16.74 1.92
C VAL A 148 -10.58 -16.67 3.38
N PHE A 149 -10.82 -15.54 4.07
CA PHE A 149 -10.15 -15.29 5.35
C PHE A 149 -10.68 -16.11 6.54
N MET A 150 -11.82 -16.79 6.38
CA MET A 150 -12.38 -17.71 7.38
C MET A 150 -12.00 -19.18 7.12
N THR A 151 -11.19 -19.46 6.10
CA THR A 151 -10.80 -20.82 5.74
C THR A 151 -9.56 -21.29 6.50
N LYS A 152 -9.42 -22.60 6.69
CA LYS A 152 -8.24 -23.19 7.32
C LYS A 152 -6.96 -22.92 6.51
N TRP A 153 -7.02 -23.02 5.18
CA TRP A 153 -5.83 -22.83 4.35
C TRP A 153 -5.30 -21.38 4.41
N PHE A 154 -6.17 -20.40 4.63
CA PHE A 154 -5.74 -19.01 4.85
C PHE A 154 -5.06 -18.84 6.20
N ASP A 155 -5.61 -19.46 7.26
CA ASP A 155 -4.97 -19.51 8.58
C ASP A 155 -3.57 -20.15 8.49
N ASP A 156 -3.47 -21.31 7.83
CA ASP A 156 -2.20 -22.01 7.61
C ASP A 156 -1.20 -21.12 6.84
N PHE A 157 -1.65 -20.42 5.79
CA PHE A 157 -0.82 -19.47 5.05
C PHE A 157 -0.30 -18.34 5.95
N MET A 158 -1.19 -17.67 6.69
CA MET A 158 -0.82 -16.56 7.56
C MET A 158 0.16 -16.99 8.65
N LEU A 159 0.00 -18.19 9.21
CA LEU A 159 0.88 -18.72 10.25
C LEU A 159 2.23 -19.21 9.69
N SER A 160 2.29 -19.62 8.42
CA SER A 160 3.51 -20.08 7.73
C SER A 160 4.51 -18.98 7.39
N ILE A 161 4.09 -17.70 7.41
CA ILE A 161 4.96 -16.57 7.10
C ILE A 161 6.12 -16.53 8.10
N THR A 162 7.34 -16.51 7.57
CA THR A 162 8.62 -16.47 8.30
C THR A 162 9.59 -15.48 7.65
N HIS A 163 10.71 -15.21 8.32
CA HIS A 163 11.74 -14.32 7.78
C HIS A 163 12.35 -14.91 6.51
N GLN A 164 12.54 -14.07 5.49
CA GLN A 164 13.12 -14.43 4.21
C GLN A 164 14.37 -13.57 3.95
N PRO A 165 15.39 -14.11 3.24
CA PRO A 165 16.70 -13.46 3.11
C PRO A 165 16.64 -12.12 2.36
N ASP A 166 15.67 -11.96 1.45
CA ASP A 166 15.57 -10.78 0.61
C ASP A 166 14.11 -10.50 0.19
N LYS A 167 13.89 -9.28 -0.31
CA LYS A 167 12.58 -8.83 -0.78
C LYS A 167 12.02 -9.64 -1.96
N GLY A 168 12.88 -10.12 -2.85
CA GLY A 168 12.48 -10.98 -3.96
C GLY A 168 11.90 -12.30 -3.46
N SER A 169 12.51 -12.90 -2.45
CA SER A 169 11.99 -14.10 -1.78
C SER A 169 10.62 -13.85 -1.13
N VAL A 170 10.44 -12.72 -0.43
CA VAL A 170 9.12 -12.29 0.10
C VAL A 170 8.09 -12.15 -1.02
N THR A 171 8.44 -11.47 -2.12
CA THR A 171 7.55 -11.33 -3.28
C THR A 171 7.19 -12.68 -3.88
N TYR A 172 8.15 -13.58 -4.06
CA TYR A 172 7.91 -14.88 -4.67
C TYR A 172 7.05 -15.80 -3.77
N LEU A 173 7.40 -15.92 -2.50
CA LEU A 173 6.75 -16.85 -1.56
C LEU A 173 5.41 -16.34 -1.06
N TYR A 174 5.27 -15.03 -0.84
CA TYR A 174 4.09 -14.48 -0.19
C TYR A 174 3.22 -13.65 -1.14
N GLU A 175 3.76 -12.68 -1.88
CA GLU A 175 2.93 -11.88 -2.80
C GLU A 175 2.39 -12.73 -3.96
N GLN A 176 3.28 -13.35 -4.73
CA GLN A 176 2.90 -14.26 -5.81
C GLN A 176 2.34 -15.58 -5.27
N GLY A 177 2.92 -16.09 -4.18
CA GLY A 177 2.48 -17.34 -3.57
C GLY A 177 1.07 -17.28 -3.03
N PHE A 178 0.63 -16.13 -2.52
CA PHE A 178 -0.76 -15.94 -2.09
C PHE A 178 -1.74 -16.04 -3.26
N THR A 179 -1.46 -15.38 -4.40
CA THR A 179 -2.33 -15.52 -5.58
C THR A 179 -2.34 -16.94 -6.13
N ARG A 180 -1.18 -17.62 -6.20
CA ARG A 180 -1.12 -19.04 -6.59
C ARG A 180 -1.94 -19.92 -5.64
N LEU A 181 -1.92 -19.62 -4.34
CA LEU A 181 -2.69 -20.35 -3.35
C LEU A 181 -4.20 -20.12 -3.52
N LEU A 182 -4.65 -18.89 -3.83
CA LEU A 182 -6.04 -18.61 -4.18
C LEU A 182 -6.50 -19.50 -5.35
N GLU A 183 -5.73 -19.53 -6.43
CA GLU A 183 -6.03 -20.32 -7.63
C GLU A 183 -6.07 -21.82 -7.33
N LYS A 184 -5.10 -22.33 -6.54
CA LYS A 184 -5.07 -23.72 -6.09
C LYS A 184 -6.29 -24.10 -5.25
N GLN A 185 -6.86 -23.15 -4.51
CA GLN A 185 -8.06 -23.32 -3.70
C GLN A 185 -9.35 -22.98 -4.48
N HIS A 186 -9.26 -22.86 -5.81
CA HIS A 186 -10.35 -22.50 -6.71
C HIS A 186 -11.07 -21.20 -6.34
N LYS A 187 -10.32 -20.24 -5.78
CA LYS A 187 -10.82 -18.91 -5.44
C LYS A 187 -10.61 -17.94 -6.60
N THR A 188 -11.65 -17.17 -6.88
CA THR A 188 -11.64 -16.16 -7.92
C THR A 188 -11.03 -14.87 -7.42
N TRP A 189 -10.34 -14.14 -8.29
CA TRP A 189 -9.74 -12.87 -7.92
C TRP A 189 -9.70 -11.88 -9.09
N GLN A 190 -9.73 -10.58 -8.76
CA GLN A 190 -9.67 -9.50 -9.74
C GLN A 190 -8.88 -8.31 -9.17
N CYS A 191 -8.39 -7.42 -10.03
CA CYS A 191 -7.87 -6.12 -9.60
C CYS A 191 -8.48 -4.98 -10.40
N GLU A 192 -8.57 -3.81 -9.78
CA GLU A 192 -9.02 -2.58 -10.43
C GLU A 192 -8.08 -2.17 -11.58
N TYR A 193 -6.77 -2.24 -11.32
CA TYR A 193 -5.76 -1.82 -12.28
C TYR A 193 -4.82 -2.97 -12.64
N SER A 194 -4.52 -3.12 -13.92
CA SER A 194 -3.46 -4.00 -14.42
C SER A 194 -2.22 -3.19 -14.77
N VAL A 195 -1.13 -3.38 -14.01
CA VAL A 195 0.08 -2.57 -14.14
C VAL A 195 1.32 -3.48 -14.18
N SER A 196 1.92 -3.60 -15.37
CA SER A 196 3.10 -4.43 -15.58
C SER A 196 4.39 -3.83 -15.01
N GLY A 197 5.21 -4.72 -14.45
CA GLY A 197 6.58 -4.42 -14.01
C GLY A 197 6.65 -3.22 -13.07
N ARG A 198 7.53 -2.26 -13.39
CA ARG A 198 7.73 -1.05 -12.57
C ARG A 198 6.75 0.08 -12.89
N GLY A 199 5.69 -0.20 -13.66
CA GLY A 199 4.69 0.78 -14.07
C GLY A 199 4.03 1.51 -12.90
N ILE A 200 3.79 0.79 -11.79
CA ILE A 200 3.16 1.35 -10.57
C ILE A 200 3.97 2.50 -9.96
N TYR A 201 5.29 2.49 -10.16
CA TYR A 201 6.17 3.55 -9.68
C TYR A 201 6.43 4.64 -10.72
N ASN A 202 6.38 4.28 -12.02
CA ASN A 202 6.88 5.13 -13.10
C ASN A 202 5.77 5.94 -13.80
N LYS A 203 4.51 5.50 -13.70
CA LYS A 203 3.36 6.06 -14.43
C LYS A 203 2.44 6.88 -13.52
N ILE A 204 3.02 7.65 -12.59
CA ILE A 204 2.34 8.38 -11.51
C ILE A 204 1.17 9.23 -12.04
N LYS A 205 1.42 10.12 -13.01
CA LYS A 205 0.38 11.00 -13.56
C LYS A 205 -0.70 10.21 -14.29
N LYS A 206 -0.31 9.18 -15.06
CA LYS A 206 -1.25 8.34 -15.82
C LYS A 206 -2.18 7.57 -14.87
N LEU A 207 -1.65 6.99 -13.81
CA LEU A 207 -2.43 6.25 -12.82
C LEU A 207 -3.36 7.17 -12.05
N TYR A 208 -2.86 8.33 -11.63
CA TYR A 208 -3.67 9.36 -10.98
C TYR A 208 -4.88 9.78 -11.84
N LEU A 209 -4.65 10.08 -13.13
CA LEU A 209 -5.72 10.43 -14.07
C LEU A 209 -6.70 9.27 -14.34
N ALA A 210 -6.28 8.02 -14.11
CA ALA A 210 -7.14 6.85 -14.17
C ALA A 210 -7.90 6.58 -12.84
N GLY A 211 -7.81 7.49 -11.87
CA GLY A 211 -8.51 7.38 -10.59
C GLY A 211 -7.74 6.65 -9.48
N MET A 212 -6.47 6.26 -9.70
CA MET A 212 -5.68 5.57 -8.68
C MET A 212 -5.57 6.45 -7.41
N PRO A 213 -6.05 5.99 -6.25
CA PRO A 213 -6.11 6.83 -5.06
C PRO A 213 -4.76 6.94 -4.33
N PHE A 214 -3.73 6.20 -4.76
CA PHE A 214 -2.45 6.12 -4.06
C PHE A 214 -1.25 6.38 -4.96
N ILE A 215 -0.16 6.90 -4.37
CA ILE A 215 1.14 7.10 -5.04
C ILE A 215 2.19 6.31 -4.28
N LYS A 216 2.97 5.45 -4.95
CA LYS A 216 4.07 4.73 -4.29
C LYS A 216 5.12 5.71 -3.75
N LYS A 217 5.48 5.60 -2.46
CA LYS A 217 6.51 6.45 -1.83
C LYS A 217 7.84 6.39 -2.61
N ASN A 218 8.24 5.19 -3.02
CA ASN A 218 9.46 4.97 -3.82
C ASN A 218 9.46 5.70 -5.18
N ALA A 219 8.32 6.16 -5.70
CA ALA A 219 8.31 6.93 -6.94
C ALA A 219 9.11 8.25 -6.83
N PHE A 220 9.27 8.78 -5.62
CA PHE A 220 9.96 10.05 -5.36
C PHE A 220 11.49 9.96 -5.49
N SER A 221 12.08 8.77 -5.39
CA SER A 221 13.53 8.55 -5.54
C SER A 221 13.93 7.89 -6.87
N ARG A 222 12.95 7.53 -7.71
CA ARG A 222 13.20 6.79 -8.94
C ARG A 222 13.69 7.65 -10.09
N HIS A 223 14.40 7.00 -11.00
CA HIS A 223 14.89 7.57 -12.26
C HIS A 223 15.68 8.87 -12.05
N ASN A 224 16.44 8.94 -10.94
CA ASN A 224 17.17 10.13 -10.51
C ASN A 224 16.28 11.39 -10.54
N GLY A 225 15.03 11.27 -10.09
CA GLY A 225 14.06 12.35 -10.01
C GLY A 225 13.37 12.72 -11.33
N ALA A 226 13.64 12.06 -12.46
CA ALA A 226 12.99 12.37 -13.75
C ALA A 226 11.45 12.35 -13.69
N LEU A 227 10.88 11.64 -12.71
CA LEU A 227 9.43 11.58 -12.45
C LEU A 227 8.87 12.84 -11.77
N GLY A 228 9.70 13.81 -11.39
CA GLY A 228 9.30 14.99 -10.61
C GLY A 228 8.18 15.81 -11.24
N MET A 229 8.11 15.90 -12.57
CA MET A 229 7.00 16.60 -13.24
C MET A 229 5.66 15.89 -13.08
N GLN A 230 5.66 14.55 -13.05
CA GLN A 230 4.44 13.78 -12.80
C GLN A 230 3.97 13.94 -11.36
N ILE A 231 4.91 13.90 -10.40
CA ILE A 231 4.62 14.13 -8.98
C ILE A 231 4.07 15.53 -8.77
N ALA A 232 4.75 16.55 -9.30
CA ALA A 232 4.34 17.94 -9.19
C ALA A 232 2.97 18.19 -9.85
N TYR A 233 2.63 17.46 -10.91
CA TYR A 233 1.28 17.51 -11.49
C TYR A 233 0.25 17.04 -10.46
N VAL A 234 0.42 15.84 -9.87
CA VAL A 234 -0.54 15.31 -8.89
C VAL A 234 -0.69 16.26 -7.69
N LEU A 235 0.41 16.73 -7.10
CA LEU A 235 0.40 17.65 -5.96
C LEU A 235 -0.30 18.99 -6.22
N ARG A 236 -0.53 19.38 -7.48
CA ARG A 236 -1.28 20.59 -7.83
C ARG A 236 -2.79 20.36 -7.96
N HIS A 237 -3.24 19.11 -8.02
CA HIS A 237 -4.63 18.76 -8.33
C HIS A 237 -5.32 17.97 -7.22
N ILE A 238 -4.64 17.75 -6.08
CA ILE A 238 -5.19 17.11 -4.89
C ILE A 238 -5.48 18.16 -3.81
N ASP A 239 -6.25 17.80 -2.80
CA ASP A 239 -6.56 18.69 -1.68
C ASP A 239 -5.31 19.07 -0.86
N SER A 240 -5.41 20.17 -0.11
CA SER A 240 -4.31 20.70 0.69
C SER A 240 -3.86 19.74 1.79
N GLU A 241 -4.79 19.03 2.46
CA GLU A 241 -4.46 18.08 3.53
C GLU A 241 -3.60 16.93 2.99
N ALA A 242 -4.01 16.32 1.87
CA ALA A 242 -3.25 15.26 1.19
C ALA A 242 -1.89 15.78 0.70
N LYS A 243 -1.86 16.97 0.08
CA LYS A 243 -0.62 17.58 -0.42
C LYS A 243 0.39 17.84 0.70
N ASP A 244 -0.05 18.44 1.80
CA ASP A 244 0.81 18.82 2.92
C ASP A 244 1.34 17.57 3.63
N MET A 245 0.50 16.54 3.78
CA MET A 245 0.92 15.23 4.26
C MET A 245 2.04 14.65 3.39
N ILE A 246 1.86 14.62 2.06
CA ILE A 246 2.84 14.03 1.15
C ILE A 246 4.15 14.79 1.23
N LEU A 247 4.09 16.13 1.19
CA LEU A 247 5.29 16.97 1.25
C LEU A 247 6.01 16.82 2.59
N SER A 248 5.30 16.73 3.70
CA SER A 248 5.88 16.53 5.03
C SER A 248 6.63 15.20 5.13
N SER A 249 5.96 14.08 4.83
CA SER A 249 6.59 12.75 4.89
C SER A 249 7.70 12.59 3.84
N ALA A 250 7.54 13.12 2.62
CA ALA A 250 8.56 13.05 1.58
C ALA A 250 9.82 13.85 1.96
N LYS A 251 9.67 15.05 2.55
CA LYS A 251 10.81 15.84 3.01
C LYS A 251 11.53 15.16 4.17
N GLN A 252 10.81 14.54 5.09
CA GLN A 252 11.39 13.75 6.17
C GLN A 252 12.18 12.54 5.65
N THR A 253 11.64 11.85 4.63
CA THR A 253 12.21 10.60 4.10
C THR A 253 13.38 10.83 3.14
N PHE A 254 13.25 11.80 2.23
CA PHE A 254 14.19 12.01 1.13
C PHE A 254 15.04 13.29 1.28
N GLY A 255 14.74 14.13 2.27
CA GLY A 255 15.43 15.40 2.50
C GLY A 255 14.73 16.59 1.82
N SER A 256 14.65 17.71 2.54
CA SER A 256 13.97 18.93 2.09
C SER A 256 14.58 19.52 0.81
N GLU A 257 15.91 19.58 0.72
CA GLU A 257 16.61 20.10 -0.46
C GLU A 257 16.32 19.25 -1.69
N TYR A 258 16.38 17.93 -1.56
CA TYR A 258 16.07 17.00 -2.64
C TYR A 258 14.63 17.15 -3.12
N ILE A 259 13.66 17.23 -2.21
CA ILE A 259 12.24 17.40 -2.59
C ILE A 259 12.00 18.76 -3.27
N ASN A 260 12.61 19.83 -2.79
CA ASN A 260 12.51 21.14 -3.42
C ASN A 260 13.12 21.13 -4.84
N TRP A 261 14.26 20.44 -5.02
CA TRP A 261 14.86 20.22 -6.34
C TRP A 261 13.98 19.35 -7.25
N LEU A 262 13.42 18.26 -6.72
CA LEU A 262 12.55 17.34 -7.44
C LEU A 262 11.30 18.03 -7.99
N LEU A 263 10.73 18.96 -7.22
CA LEU A 263 9.50 19.67 -7.53
C LEU A 263 9.73 21.06 -8.15
N THR A 264 10.97 21.34 -8.58
CA THR A 264 11.31 22.63 -9.19
C THR A 264 10.46 22.93 -10.42
N ARG A 265 10.13 24.21 -10.63
CA ARG A 265 9.47 24.73 -11.83
C ARG A 265 10.45 25.29 -12.87
N ASN A 266 11.75 25.29 -12.58
CA ASN A 266 12.76 25.82 -13.49
C ASN A 266 12.95 24.86 -14.69
N PRO A 267 12.66 25.29 -15.93
CA PRO A 267 12.70 24.41 -17.10
C PRO A 267 14.09 23.87 -17.40
N ILE A 268 15.15 24.64 -17.12
CA ILE A 268 16.56 24.23 -17.31
C ILE A 268 16.90 23.09 -16.35
N LYS A 269 16.54 23.23 -15.06
CA LYS A 269 16.76 22.18 -14.06
C LYS A 269 15.98 20.89 -14.39
N ILE A 270 14.75 21.03 -14.92
CA ILE A 270 13.94 19.90 -15.36
C ILE A 270 14.60 19.20 -16.54
N ALA A 271 15.04 19.94 -17.56
CA ALA A 271 15.71 19.39 -18.74
C ALA A 271 17.00 18.65 -18.34
N PHE A 272 17.85 19.28 -17.54
CA PHE A 272 19.10 18.68 -17.05
C PHE A 272 18.88 17.33 -16.36
N ARG A 273 17.88 17.24 -15.48
CA ARG A 273 17.55 16.00 -14.76
C ARG A 273 17.12 14.88 -15.70
N ASN A 274 16.29 15.19 -16.69
CA ASN A 274 15.82 14.20 -17.67
C ASN A 274 16.97 13.71 -18.54
N THR A 275 17.84 14.62 -18.99
CA THR A 275 19.06 14.28 -19.73
C THR A 275 20.00 13.41 -18.91
N LYS A 276 20.26 13.76 -17.64
CA LYS A 276 21.08 12.95 -16.73
C LYS A 276 20.56 11.53 -16.56
N TYR A 277 19.24 11.37 -16.43
CA TYR A 277 18.62 10.04 -16.37
C TYR A 277 18.79 9.27 -17.68
N PHE A 278 18.53 9.92 -18.82
CA PHE A 278 18.67 9.31 -20.15
C PHE A 278 20.09 8.83 -20.42
N ILE A 279 21.09 9.68 -20.15
CA ILE A 279 22.51 9.35 -20.26
C ILE A 279 22.85 8.15 -19.38
N LYS A 280 22.48 8.19 -18.09
CA LYS A 280 22.73 7.06 -17.18
C LYS A 280 22.13 5.77 -17.73
N LYS A 281 20.87 5.82 -18.18
CA LYS A 281 20.17 4.66 -18.72
C LYS A 281 20.93 4.04 -19.89
N ILE A 282 21.37 4.84 -20.86
CA ILE A 282 22.18 4.36 -21.99
C ILE A 282 23.45 3.64 -21.49
N PHE A 283 24.18 4.25 -20.57
CA PHE A 283 25.44 3.71 -20.09
C PHE A 283 25.30 2.46 -19.19
N THR A 284 24.17 2.29 -18.49
CA THR A 284 23.98 1.13 -17.58
C THR A 284 23.14 0.01 -18.17
N GLU A 285 22.18 0.31 -19.05
CA GLU A 285 21.20 -0.66 -19.53
C GLU A 285 21.34 -0.96 -21.03
N GLY A 286 22.20 -0.24 -21.76
CA GLY A 286 22.18 -0.23 -23.22
C GLY A 286 20.99 0.57 -23.76
N LEU A 287 20.90 0.70 -25.08
CA LEU A 287 19.76 1.34 -25.75
C LEU A 287 18.50 0.46 -25.68
#